data_AF-A0A1I3YE34-F1
#
_entry.id   AF-A0A1I3YE34-F1
#
_cell.length_a   1.000
_cell.length_b   1.000
_cell.length_c   1.000
_cell.angle_alpha   90.00
_cell.angle_beta   90.00
_cell.angle_gamma   90.00
#
_symmetry.space_group_name_H-M   'P 1'
#
loop_
_entity.id
_entity.type
_entity.pdbx_description
1 polymer ?
#
loop_
_entity_poly.entity_id
_entity_poly.type
_entity_poly.pdbx_seq_one_letter_code
_entity_poly.pdbx_strand_id
1 'polypeptide(L)'
;MEQQTDITALLEEQSLSTKTLSFDMSIGEIMSIYQNGELIIDPDFQRLFRWSREKQSQFIESLLLEFPIPPVFVIERNDGIYELIDGLQRITTVLRFFGVQEIEGENKWSLEGCDLVKELNGLSVNNLPLSERLKLKRTPLRMVVVKKNSNPHVKFEIFRRLNTGGEKLSDQEIRNCIMRIINNQFNEFIISSSRNTNYVRCIDSLSEERINQKYDQELVLRFFAFKNSRDDFRHDVGEFLTDFMRDVSEGQKQFDYNHERNVFEKTFLLLERILGNEIFCSYSRGRFVQQFRVNFYEAFTLGIQTVLNKWSDNPEEWDSELIERYKTCLIEIRVDSEFLKFTGAGSNTNRMLSGRIDFVAGKLVNLHE
;
A
#
# COMPACT_ATOMS: atom_id res chain seq x y z
N MET A 1 -23.01 -9.52 -36.35
CA MET A 1 -23.85 -8.72 -35.42
C MET A 1 -23.10 -8.67 -34.11
N GLU A 2 -22.34 -7.60 -33.89
CA GLU A 2 -21.74 -7.34 -32.58
C GLU A 2 -22.86 -7.12 -31.57
N GLN A 3 -22.83 -7.85 -30.46
CA GLN A 3 -23.68 -7.53 -29.31
C GLN A 3 -23.30 -6.13 -28.85
N GLN A 4 -24.17 -5.17 -29.12
CA GLN A 4 -24.03 -3.83 -28.60
C GLN A 4 -24.25 -3.92 -27.09
N THR A 5 -23.14 -3.90 -26.34
CA THR A 5 -23.16 -3.95 -24.88
C THR A 5 -24.07 -2.83 -24.37
N ASP A 6 -25.08 -3.18 -23.59
CA ASP A 6 -25.98 -2.20 -22.99
C ASP A 6 -25.24 -1.47 -21.86
N ILE A 7 -24.61 -0.36 -22.24
CA ILE A 7 -23.82 0.49 -21.35
C ILE A 7 -24.70 0.98 -20.18
N THR A 8 -25.99 1.21 -20.39
CA THR A 8 -26.91 1.69 -19.34
C THR A 8 -27.07 0.64 -18.26
N ALA A 9 -27.31 -0.62 -18.63
CA ALA A 9 -27.44 -1.72 -17.67
C ALA A 9 -26.14 -1.93 -16.86
N LEU A 10 -24.97 -1.87 -17.51
CA LEU A 10 -23.68 -2.00 -16.83
C LEU A 10 -23.39 -0.84 -15.85
N LEU A 11 -23.76 0.39 -16.22
CA LEU A 11 -23.61 1.56 -15.34
C LEU A 11 -24.56 1.49 -14.14
N GLU A 12 -25.78 1.01 -14.33
CA GLU A 12 -26.74 0.78 -13.24
C GLU A 12 -26.23 -0.27 -12.25
N GLU A 13 -25.68 -1.40 -12.73
CA GLU A 13 -25.07 -2.43 -11.90
C GLU A 13 -23.93 -1.88 -11.03
N GLN A 14 -23.01 -1.13 -11.64
CA GLN A 14 -21.89 -0.51 -10.93
C GLN A 14 -22.37 0.57 -9.94
N SER A 15 -23.38 1.36 -10.30
CA SER A 15 -23.95 2.37 -9.41
C SER A 15 -24.61 1.73 -8.18
N LEU A 16 -25.35 0.63 -8.34
CA LEU A 16 -25.98 -0.11 -7.24
C LEU A 16 -24.96 -0.72 -6.26
N SER A 17 -23.77 -1.06 -6.75
CA SER A 17 -22.67 -1.60 -5.93
C SER A 17 -21.99 -0.54 -5.05
N THR A 18 -22.29 0.75 -5.29
CA THR A 18 -21.78 1.90 -4.54
C THR A 18 -22.88 2.51 -3.68
N LYS A 19 -22.79 2.38 -2.36
CA LYS A 19 -23.73 3.05 -1.45
C LYS A 19 -22.99 4.15 -0.70
N THR A 20 -23.21 5.39 -1.11
CA THR A 20 -22.69 6.56 -0.41
C THR A 20 -23.81 7.31 0.31
N LEU A 21 -23.47 7.90 1.44
CA LEU A 21 -24.33 8.83 2.17
C LEU A 21 -23.54 10.12 2.35
N SER A 22 -24.16 11.26 2.03
CA SER A 22 -23.54 12.57 2.22
C SER A 22 -24.37 13.37 3.21
N PHE A 23 -23.71 13.95 4.21
CA PHE A 23 -24.33 14.88 5.15
C PHE A 23 -23.29 15.88 5.64
N ASP A 24 -23.77 16.98 6.18
CA ASP A 24 -22.89 18.00 6.76
C ASP A 24 -22.79 17.75 8.27
N MET A 25 -21.56 17.69 8.79
CA MET A 25 -21.26 17.49 10.21
C MET A 25 -20.40 18.65 10.69
N SER A 26 -20.74 19.23 11.84
CA SER A 26 -19.96 20.32 12.40
C SER A 26 -18.57 19.85 12.85
N ILE A 27 -17.59 20.76 12.81
CA ILE A 27 -16.26 20.50 13.38
C ILE A 27 -16.33 20.01 14.83
N GLY A 28 -17.26 20.56 15.63
CA GLY A 28 -17.51 20.14 17.00
C GLY A 28 -17.89 18.66 17.12
N GLU A 29 -18.79 18.19 16.26
CA GLU A 29 -19.20 16.79 16.20
C GLU A 29 -18.06 15.89 15.71
N ILE A 30 -17.32 16.31 14.67
CA ILE A 30 -16.13 15.58 14.17
C ILE A 30 -15.12 15.35 15.29
N MET A 31 -14.85 16.39 16.09
CA MET A 31 -13.97 16.26 17.26
C MET A 31 -14.52 15.28 18.28
N SER A 32 -15.83 15.32 18.56
CA SER A 32 -16.47 14.41 19.51
C SER A 32 -16.37 12.95 19.06
N ILE A 33 -16.71 12.64 17.82
CA ILE A 33 -16.65 11.26 17.31
C ILE A 33 -15.20 10.76 17.25
N TYR A 34 -14.22 11.63 16.96
CA TYR A 34 -12.81 11.27 17.03
C TYR A 34 -12.38 10.93 18.46
N GLN A 35 -12.74 11.77 19.44
CA GLN A 35 -12.40 11.55 20.86
C GLN A 35 -13.04 10.27 21.42
N ASN A 36 -14.22 9.93 20.96
CA ASN A 36 -14.93 8.70 21.35
C ASN A 36 -14.40 7.44 20.65
N GLY A 37 -13.46 7.56 19.71
CA GLY A 37 -12.98 6.44 18.89
C GLY A 37 -13.96 5.99 17.80
N GLU A 38 -14.97 6.81 17.50
CA GLU A 38 -15.98 6.59 16.45
C GLU A 38 -15.50 7.11 15.07
N LEU A 39 -14.45 7.93 15.04
CA LEU A 39 -13.69 8.29 13.84
C LEU A 39 -12.22 7.92 14.02
N ILE A 40 -11.73 6.99 13.20
CA ILE A 40 -10.35 6.51 13.20
C ILE A 40 -9.57 7.18 12.07
N ILE A 41 -8.39 7.69 12.41
CA ILE A 41 -7.36 8.08 11.45
C ILE A 41 -6.21 7.11 11.62
N ASP A 42 -5.97 6.27 10.62
CA ASP A 42 -4.91 5.27 10.60
C ASP A 42 -3.53 5.85 10.96
N PRO A 43 -2.73 5.24 11.85
CA PRO A 43 -1.37 5.69 12.15
C PRO A 43 -0.44 5.77 10.93
N ASP A 44 -0.51 4.84 9.97
CA ASP A 44 0.31 4.93 8.75
C ASP A 44 -0.17 6.08 7.84
N PHE A 45 -1.49 6.28 7.71
CA PHE A 45 -2.06 7.44 7.04
C PHE A 45 -1.68 8.75 7.74
N GLN A 46 -1.63 8.80 9.07
CA GLN A 46 -1.18 9.99 9.81
C GLN A 46 0.26 10.40 9.48
N ARG A 47 1.14 9.45 9.11
CA ARG A 47 2.53 9.75 8.68
C ARG A 47 2.59 10.51 7.35
N LEU A 48 1.48 10.52 6.62
CA LEU A 48 1.30 11.26 5.37
C LEU A 48 0.73 12.66 5.61
N PHE A 49 0.61 13.09 6.87
CA PHE A 49 0.35 14.49 7.16
C PHE A 49 1.57 15.34 6.79
N ARG A 50 1.42 16.22 5.80
CA ARG A 50 2.52 16.99 5.19
C ARG A 50 2.23 18.49 5.11
N TRP A 51 1.08 18.95 5.56
CA TRP A 51 0.79 20.38 5.58
C TRP A 51 1.76 21.12 6.51
N SER A 52 2.54 22.02 5.88
CA SER A 52 3.32 23.02 6.59
C SER A 52 2.42 23.85 7.48
N ARG A 53 3.01 24.46 8.49
CA ARG A 53 2.24 25.19 9.47
C ARG A 53 1.48 26.38 8.90
N GLU A 54 2.07 27.07 7.94
CA GLU A 54 1.41 28.08 7.11
C GLU A 54 0.14 27.53 6.42
N LYS A 55 0.22 26.39 5.73
CA LYS A 55 -0.95 25.78 5.06
C LYS A 55 -2.07 25.41 6.03
N GLN A 56 -1.71 24.91 7.21
CA GLN A 56 -2.68 24.62 8.26
C GLN A 56 -3.39 25.90 8.72
N SER A 57 -2.65 26.99 8.90
CA SER A 57 -3.20 28.28 9.34
C SER A 57 -4.12 28.90 8.29
N GLN A 58 -3.73 28.86 7.01
CA GLN A 58 -4.55 29.31 5.89
C GLN A 58 -5.86 28.51 5.77
N PHE A 59 -5.84 27.22 6.11
CA PHE A 59 -7.06 26.42 6.18
C PHE A 59 -7.99 26.87 7.31
N ILE A 60 -7.45 27.14 8.51
CA ILE A 60 -8.24 27.70 9.62
C ILE A 60 -8.79 29.09 9.27
N GLU A 61 -8.01 29.95 8.62
CA GLU A 61 -8.46 31.24 8.10
C GLU A 61 -9.62 31.06 7.11
N SER A 62 -9.52 30.10 6.18
CA SER A 62 -10.59 29.79 5.23
C SER A 62 -11.89 29.36 5.93
N LEU A 63 -11.79 28.57 7.01
CA LEU A 63 -12.96 28.16 7.80
C LEU A 63 -13.60 29.33 8.55
N LEU A 64 -12.79 30.27 9.07
CA LEU A 64 -13.26 31.49 9.72
C LEU A 64 -13.95 32.43 8.74
N LEU A 65 -13.46 32.48 7.50
CA LEU A 65 -14.02 33.28 6.41
C LEU A 65 -15.17 32.60 5.66
N GLU A 66 -15.57 31.40 6.08
CA GLU A 66 -16.67 30.62 5.46
C GLU A 66 -16.44 30.33 3.96
N PHE A 67 -15.19 30.15 3.56
CA PHE A 67 -14.87 29.74 2.21
C PHE A 67 -15.33 28.30 1.95
N PRO A 68 -15.72 27.97 0.70
CA PRO A 68 -16.11 26.62 0.34
C PRO A 68 -14.93 25.66 0.51
N ILE A 69 -15.10 24.65 1.35
CA ILE A 69 -14.10 23.58 1.58
C ILE A 69 -14.58 22.31 0.88
N PRO A 70 -13.68 21.53 0.25
CA PRO A 70 -14.06 20.25 -0.33
C PRO A 70 -14.65 19.29 0.73
N PRO A 71 -15.37 18.24 0.34
CA PRO A 71 -15.84 17.22 1.27
C PRO A 71 -14.68 16.38 1.83
N VAL A 72 -14.90 15.77 3.00
CA VAL A 72 -14.06 14.71 3.55
C VAL A 72 -14.72 13.35 3.31
N PHE A 73 -13.93 12.31 3.07
CA PHE A 73 -14.46 10.99 2.78
C PHE A 73 -14.05 9.99 3.85
N VAL A 74 -15.00 9.15 4.24
CA VAL A 74 -14.79 8.06 5.20
C VAL A 74 -15.38 6.76 4.67
N ILE A 75 -14.88 5.65 5.19
CA ILE A 75 -15.52 4.34 5.05
C ILE A 75 -16.18 3.99 6.38
N GLU A 76 -17.42 3.53 6.33
CA GLU A 76 -18.12 2.93 7.48
C GLU A 76 -17.66 1.47 7.63
N ARG A 77 -17.12 1.13 8.81
CA ARG A 77 -16.73 -0.22 9.18
C ARG A 77 -17.94 -1.07 9.59
N ASN A 78 -17.75 -2.37 9.76
CA ASN A 78 -18.84 -3.29 10.13
C ASN A 78 -19.47 -2.97 11.49
N ASP A 79 -18.67 -2.48 12.43
CA ASP A 79 -19.03 -2.02 13.77
C ASP A 79 -19.67 -0.60 13.78
N GLY A 80 -19.74 0.07 12.64
CA GLY A 80 -20.31 1.43 12.51
C GLY A 80 -19.31 2.56 12.73
N ILE A 81 -18.05 2.24 13.07
CA ILE A 81 -16.98 3.25 13.20
C ILE A 81 -16.61 3.80 11.82
N TYR A 82 -16.33 5.08 11.74
CA TYR A 82 -15.84 5.72 10.53
C TYR A 82 -14.32 5.68 10.46
N GLU A 83 -13.78 5.36 9.29
CA GLU A 83 -12.35 5.41 9.01
C GLU A 83 -12.06 6.43 7.92
N LEU A 84 -11.18 7.39 8.21
CA LEU A 84 -10.85 8.48 7.29
C LEU A 84 -10.05 7.99 6.09
N ILE A 85 -10.54 8.29 4.87
CA ILE A 85 -9.88 7.94 3.62
C ILE A 85 -9.57 9.16 2.73
N ASP A 86 -10.20 10.31 2.94
CA ASP A 86 -9.75 11.56 2.33
C ASP A 86 -10.05 12.75 3.24
N GLY A 87 -9.18 13.75 3.19
CA GLY A 87 -9.26 14.92 4.04
C GLY A 87 -8.38 14.84 5.29
N LEU A 88 -7.38 13.96 5.30
CA LEU A 88 -6.38 13.84 6.37
C LEU A 88 -5.87 15.20 6.82
N GLN A 89 -5.34 16.00 5.89
CA GLN A 89 -4.73 17.28 6.23
C GLN A 89 -5.75 18.22 6.91
N ARG A 90 -6.99 18.26 6.42
CA ARG A 90 -8.07 19.12 6.92
C ARG A 90 -8.54 18.71 8.32
N ILE A 91 -8.86 17.42 8.48
CA ILE A 91 -9.34 16.89 9.77
C ILE A 91 -8.25 17.01 10.82
N THR A 92 -7.03 16.54 10.51
CA THR A 92 -5.89 16.61 11.44
C THR A 92 -5.56 18.06 11.82
N THR A 93 -5.59 19.02 10.89
CA THR A 93 -5.37 20.44 11.23
C THR A 93 -6.37 20.95 12.26
N VAL A 94 -7.66 20.65 12.09
CA VAL A 94 -8.71 21.08 13.03
C VAL A 94 -8.54 20.38 14.38
N LEU A 95 -8.31 19.06 14.40
CA LEU A 95 -8.08 18.31 15.63
C LEU A 95 -6.87 18.85 16.40
N ARG A 96 -5.76 19.16 15.71
CA ARG A 96 -4.55 19.75 16.31
C ARG A 96 -4.79 21.16 16.82
N PHE A 97 -5.46 22.01 16.03
CA PHE A 97 -5.71 23.41 16.42
C PHE A 97 -6.53 23.50 17.70
N PHE A 98 -7.54 22.62 17.87
CA PHE A 98 -8.33 22.54 19.10
C PHE A 98 -7.67 21.73 20.23
N GLY A 99 -6.48 21.15 20.01
CA GLY A 99 -5.77 20.33 20.99
C GLY A 99 -6.45 18.98 21.28
N VAL A 100 -7.27 18.48 20.36
CA VAL A 100 -7.94 17.18 20.46
C VAL A 100 -7.01 16.04 20.09
N GLN A 101 -6.15 16.25 19.09
CA GLN A 101 -5.08 15.34 18.73
C GLN A 101 -3.77 15.94 19.23
N GLU A 102 -3.24 15.36 20.30
CA GLU A 102 -1.95 15.80 20.86
C GLU A 102 -0.78 15.25 20.04
N ILE A 103 0.23 16.10 19.84
CA ILE A 103 1.53 15.68 19.34
C ILE A 103 2.55 16.21 20.34
N GLU A 104 3.45 15.32 20.77
CA GLU A 104 4.55 15.69 21.67
C GLU A 104 5.30 16.90 21.09
N GLY A 105 5.27 18.03 21.82
CA GLY A 105 5.97 19.26 21.45
C GLY A 105 5.17 20.26 20.60
N GLU A 106 3.98 19.93 20.08
CA GLU A 106 3.21 20.86 19.20
C GLU A 106 1.90 21.38 19.82
N ASN A 107 1.55 20.99 21.05
CA ASN A 107 0.30 21.44 21.67
C ASN A 107 0.29 22.96 21.90
N LYS A 108 -0.77 23.61 21.41
CA LYS A 108 -1.08 25.06 21.55
C LYS A 108 -0.30 25.95 20.61
N TRP A 109 -0.70 25.82 19.37
CA TRP A 109 0.02 26.35 18.25
C TRP A 109 -0.71 27.59 17.72
N SER A 110 0.04 28.64 17.36
CA SER A 110 -0.53 29.88 16.83
C SER A 110 -0.57 29.90 15.31
N LEU A 111 -1.59 30.56 14.76
CA LEU A 111 -1.74 30.81 13.32
C LEU A 111 -0.56 31.63 12.79
N GLU A 112 -0.09 31.31 11.60
CA GLU A 112 0.97 32.02 10.88
C GLU A 112 0.73 31.97 9.37
N GLY A 113 1.16 33.00 8.63
CA GLY A 113 0.93 33.08 7.18
C GLY A 113 -0.53 33.25 6.77
N CYS A 114 -1.36 33.83 7.66
CA CYS A 114 -2.69 34.32 7.30
C CYS A 114 -2.55 35.65 6.54
N ASP A 115 -2.99 35.68 5.28
CA ASP A 115 -2.77 36.81 4.36
C ASP A 115 -4.00 37.71 4.22
N LEU A 116 -5.21 37.16 4.41
CA LEU A 116 -6.47 37.88 4.24
C LEU A 116 -6.83 38.66 5.51
N VAL A 117 -6.61 38.05 6.68
CA VAL A 117 -6.80 38.65 8.00
C VAL A 117 -5.51 38.49 8.80
N LYS A 118 -4.61 39.45 8.62
CA LYS A 118 -3.25 39.40 9.19
C LYS A 118 -3.24 39.39 10.72
N GLU A 119 -4.28 39.92 11.34
CA GLU A 119 -4.50 39.97 12.79
C GLU A 119 -4.75 38.58 13.39
N LEU A 120 -5.04 37.56 12.57
CA LEU A 120 -5.10 36.17 13.02
C LEU A 120 -3.71 35.62 13.37
N ASN A 121 -2.64 36.15 12.76
CA ASN A 121 -1.29 35.67 13.01
C ASN A 121 -0.91 35.85 14.50
N GLY A 122 -0.35 34.81 15.11
CA GLY A 122 -0.03 34.76 16.54
C GLY A 122 -1.19 34.31 17.43
N LEU A 123 -2.43 34.23 16.91
CA LEU A 123 -3.56 33.70 17.67
C LEU A 123 -3.57 32.16 17.67
N SER A 124 -3.75 31.57 18.85
CA SER A 124 -4.07 30.16 19.07
C SER A 124 -5.55 29.99 19.41
N VAL A 125 -6.02 28.75 19.51
CA VAL A 125 -7.39 28.48 19.96
C VAL A 125 -7.73 29.08 21.33
N ASN A 126 -6.74 29.34 22.19
CA ASN A 126 -7.00 29.85 23.54
C ASN A 126 -7.19 31.37 23.59
N ASN A 127 -6.56 32.12 22.69
CA ASN A 127 -6.64 33.59 22.63
C ASN A 127 -7.51 34.09 21.47
N LEU A 128 -8.01 33.21 20.60
CA LEU A 128 -9.02 33.53 19.61
C LEU A 128 -10.34 33.97 20.30
N PRO A 129 -11.03 35.03 19.84
CA PRO A 129 -12.28 35.47 20.43
C PRO A 129 -13.31 34.35 20.53
N LEU A 130 -14.11 34.35 21.60
CA LEU A 130 -15.09 33.29 21.85
C LEU A 130 -16.06 33.12 20.68
N SER A 131 -16.50 34.22 20.04
CA SER A 131 -17.37 34.18 18.86
C SER A 131 -16.75 33.35 17.74
N GLU A 132 -15.49 33.61 17.41
CA GLU A 132 -14.77 32.95 16.31
C GLU A 132 -14.45 31.49 16.61
N ARG A 133 -14.14 31.16 17.87
CA ARG A 133 -14.00 29.75 18.30
C ARG A 133 -15.30 28.98 18.16
N LEU A 134 -16.42 29.58 18.58
CA LEU A 134 -17.74 28.95 18.45
C LEU A 134 -18.16 28.84 16.99
N LYS A 135 -17.83 29.85 16.17
CA LYS A 135 -18.02 29.83 14.72
C LYS A 135 -17.29 28.64 14.11
N LEU A 136 -15.99 28.50 14.35
CA LEU A 136 -15.18 27.36 13.89
C LEU A 136 -15.77 26.01 14.34
N LYS A 137 -16.18 25.87 15.61
CA LYS A 137 -16.79 24.62 16.08
C LYS A 137 -18.09 24.27 15.37
N ARG A 138 -18.86 25.28 14.95
CA ARG A 138 -20.15 25.12 14.28
C ARG A 138 -20.03 25.06 12.76
N THR A 139 -18.86 25.37 12.20
CA THR A 139 -18.63 25.29 10.75
C THR A 139 -18.91 23.86 10.28
N PRO A 140 -19.86 23.67 9.35
CA PRO A 140 -20.16 22.37 8.78
C PRO A 140 -19.06 21.95 7.82
N LEU A 141 -18.64 20.70 7.91
CA LEU A 141 -17.84 20.02 6.90
C LEU A 141 -18.69 18.93 6.26
N ARG A 142 -18.73 18.91 4.93
CA ARG A 142 -19.42 17.88 4.20
C ARG A 142 -18.68 16.55 4.34
N MET A 143 -19.35 15.57 4.88
CA MET A 143 -18.86 14.21 5.04
C MET A 143 -19.53 13.31 4.00
N VAL A 144 -18.72 12.56 3.26
CA VAL A 144 -19.18 11.52 2.33
C VAL A 144 -18.77 10.17 2.89
N VAL A 145 -19.77 9.39 3.28
CA VAL A 145 -19.59 8.06 3.88
C VAL A 145 -19.78 7.00 2.80
N VAL A 146 -18.74 6.22 2.53
CA VAL A 146 -18.86 4.98 1.77
C VAL A 146 -19.35 3.90 2.72
N LYS A 147 -20.59 3.43 2.50
CA LYS A 147 -21.26 2.49 3.40
C LYS A 147 -20.56 1.15 3.46
N LYS A 148 -20.66 0.48 4.62
CA LYS A 148 -20.01 -0.81 4.88
C LYS A 148 -20.35 -1.89 3.84
N ASN A 149 -21.59 -1.87 3.33
CA ASN A 149 -22.11 -2.82 2.34
C ASN A 149 -21.67 -2.52 0.89
N SER A 150 -20.85 -1.50 0.65
CA SER A 150 -20.30 -1.24 -0.68
C SER A 150 -19.24 -2.28 -1.05
N ASN A 151 -19.15 -2.63 -2.33
CA ASN A 151 -18.16 -3.59 -2.80
C ASN A 151 -16.71 -3.12 -2.46
N PRO A 152 -15.83 -3.99 -1.94
CA PRO A 152 -14.42 -3.68 -1.69
C PRO A 152 -13.64 -3.07 -2.87
N HIS A 153 -13.85 -3.58 -4.07
CA HIS A 153 -13.26 -3.04 -5.29
C HIS A 153 -13.73 -1.60 -5.53
N VAL A 154 -15.01 -1.31 -5.28
CA VAL A 154 -15.55 0.05 -5.38
C VAL A 154 -14.95 0.96 -4.31
N LYS A 155 -14.82 0.50 -3.06
CA LYS A 155 -14.13 1.26 -1.99
C LYS A 155 -12.71 1.61 -2.41
N PHE A 156 -12.01 0.65 -3.01
CA PHE A 156 -10.67 0.81 -3.57
C PHE A 156 -10.61 1.82 -4.70
N GLU A 157 -11.49 1.72 -5.68
CA GLU A 157 -11.53 2.66 -6.78
C GLU A 157 -11.93 4.07 -6.34
N ILE A 158 -12.83 4.22 -5.37
CA ILE A 158 -13.16 5.52 -4.77
C ILE A 158 -11.91 6.09 -4.09
N PHE A 159 -11.24 5.33 -3.23
CA PHE A 159 -10.06 5.80 -2.52
C PHE A 159 -8.91 6.13 -3.49
N ARG A 160 -8.65 5.28 -4.48
CA ARG A 160 -7.68 5.50 -5.56
C ARG A 160 -7.98 6.81 -6.30
N ARG A 161 -9.23 7.03 -6.73
CA ARG A 161 -9.65 8.23 -7.48
C ARG A 161 -9.55 9.50 -6.64
N LEU A 162 -9.95 9.46 -5.37
CA LEU A 162 -9.80 10.60 -4.45
C LEU A 162 -8.33 11.01 -4.27
N ASN A 163 -7.43 10.01 -4.20
CA ASN A 163 -5.99 10.26 -4.03
C ASN A 163 -5.26 10.60 -5.33
N THR A 164 -5.94 10.73 -6.47
CA THR A 164 -5.27 11.11 -7.73
C THR A 164 -4.97 12.61 -7.87
N GLY A 165 -5.63 13.47 -7.09
CA GLY A 165 -5.46 14.93 -7.17
C GLY A 165 -4.42 15.54 -6.22
N GLY A 166 -3.90 14.78 -5.25
CA GLY A 166 -2.93 15.22 -4.23
C GLY A 166 -1.59 14.46 -4.26
N GLU A 167 -0.85 14.43 -3.15
CA GLU A 167 0.29 13.51 -3.00
C GLU A 167 -0.22 12.08 -3.07
N LYS A 168 0.16 11.37 -4.13
CA LYS A 168 -0.42 10.06 -4.47
C LYS A 168 0.07 9.00 -3.50
N LEU A 169 -0.86 8.40 -2.78
CA LEU A 169 -0.66 7.09 -2.18
C LEU A 169 -0.27 6.08 -3.26
N SER A 170 0.65 5.19 -2.91
CA SER A 170 0.91 3.99 -3.70
C SER A 170 -0.26 3.02 -3.63
N ASP A 171 -0.38 2.16 -4.64
CA ASP A 171 -1.41 1.12 -4.66
C ASP A 171 -1.34 0.22 -3.42
N GLN A 172 -0.14 -0.07 -2.90
CA GLN A 172 0.00 -0.91 -1.72
C GLN A 172 -0.46 -0.22 -0.43
N GLU A 173 -0.20 1.08 -0.27
CA GLU A 173 -0.77 1.85 0.85
C GLU A 173 -2.30 1.83 0.79
N ILE A 174 -2.88 1.99 -0.41
CA ILE A 174 -4.33 1.91 -0.64
C ILE A 174 -4.87 0.53 -0.25
N ARG A 175 -4.18 -0.55 -0.68
CA ARG A 175 -4.56 -1.94 -0.31
C ARG A 175 -4.54 -2.14 1.20
N ASN A 176 -3.49 -1.71 1.90
CA ASN A 176 -3.38 -1.90 3.34
C ASN A 176 -4.54 -1.26 4.10
N CYS A 177 -4.92 -0.02 3.75
CA CYS A 177 -6.04 0.67 4.38
C CYS A 177 -7.35 -0.10 4.19
N ILE A 178 -7.63 -0.54 2.96
CA ILE A 178 -8.92 -1.16 2.64
C ILE A 178 -9.02 -2.58 3.18
N MET A 179 -7.95 -3.37 3.08
CA MET A 179 -7.97 -4.75 3.55
C MET A 179 -8.11 -4.81 5.07
N ARG A 180 -7.55 -3.85 5.79
CA ARG A 180 -7.79 -3.74 7.23
C ARG A 180 -9.27 -3.56 7.58
N ILE A 181 -10.02 -2.80 6.78
CA ILE A 181 -11.46 -2.57 7.00
C ILE A 181 -12.27 -3.85 6.75
N ILE A 182 -11.84 -4.69 5.82
CA ILE A 182 -12.51 -5.94 5.44
C ILE A 182 -12.14 -7.05 6.42
N ASN A 183 -10.86 -7.43 6.45
CA ASN A 183 -10.26 -8.41 7.33
C ASN A 183 -8.74 -8.21 7.36
N ASN A 184 -8.21 -7.78 8.52
CA ASN A 184 -6.80 -7.42 8.63
C ASN A 184 -5.84 -8.63 8.71
N GLN A 185 -6.33 -9.87 8.80
CA GLN A 185 -5.47 -11.05 9.02
C GLN A 185 -4.43 -11.23 7.90
N PHE A 186 -4.84 -11.16 6.64
CA PHE A 186 -3.91 -11.33 5.52
C PHE A 186 -2.98 -10.13 5.35
N ASN A 187 -3.50 -8.91 5.57
CA ASN A 187 -2.69 -7.70 5.55
C ASN A 187 -1.58 -7.72 6.62
N GLU A 188 -1.90 -8.07 7.88
CA GLU A 188 -0.90 -8.23 8.94
C GLU A 188 0.11 -9.34 8.62
N PHE A 189 -0.33 -10.42 7.98
CA PHE A 189 0.59 -11.46 7.53
C PHE A 189 1.63 -10.90 6.55
N ILE A 190 1.20 -10.16 5.51
CA ILE A 190 2.08 -9.49 4.55
C ILE A 190 3.04 -8.51 5.25
N ILE A 191 2.54 -7.66 6.14
CA ILE A 191 3.35 -6.70 6.91
C ILE A 191 4.38 -7.43 7.80
N SER A 192 3.99 -8.53 8.44
CA SER A 192 4.90 -9.32 9.28
C SER A 192 5.99 -10.00 8.45
N SER A 193 5.65 -10.53 7.27
CA SER A 193 6.60 -11.13 6.34
C SER A 193 7.57 -10.11 5.75
N SER A 194 7.14 -8.85 5.54
CA SER A 194 8.03 -7.79 5.04
C SER A 194 9.11 -7.38 6.04
N ARG A 195 8.97 -7.77 7.31
CA ARG A 195 9.96 -7.56 8.38
C ARG A 195 10.94 -8.72 8.56
N ASN A 196 10.81 -9.81 7.78
CA ASN A 196 11.74 -10.94 7.87
C ASN A 196 13.18 -10.49 7.56
N THR A 197 14.14 -10.88 8.40
CA THR A 197 15.53 -10.41 8.31
C THR A 197 16.21 -10.76 6.99
N ASN A 198 16.02 -11.98 6.48
CA ASN A 198 16.66 -12.43 5.24
C ASN A 198 16.01 -11.73 4.03
N TYR A 199 14.69 -11.55 4.07
CA TYR A 199 13.95 -10.80 3.07
C TYR A 199 14.43 -9.35 2.98
N VAL A 200 14.53 -8.65 4.11
CA VAL A 200 15.01 -7.26 4.18
C VAL A 200 16.41 -7.14 3.59
N ARG A 201 17.33 -8.07 3.91
CA ARG A 201 18.68 -8.09 3.32
C ARG A 201 18.66 -8.27 1.81
N CYS A 202 17.78 -9.12 1.28
CA CYS A 202 17.67 -9.35 -0.17
C CYS A 202 17.17 -8.12 -0.94
N ILE A 203 16.37 -7.26 -0.31
CA ILE A 203 15.79 -6.06 -0.94
C ILE A 203 16.49 -4.76 -0.54
N ASP A 204 17.63 -4.82 0.13
CA ASP A 204 18.39 -3.66 0.66
C ASP A 204 18.79 -2.63 -0.43
N SER A 205 18.78 -3.03 -1.71
CA SER A 205 18.98 -2.14 -2.86
C SER A 205 17.76 -1.27 -3.23
N LEU A 206 16.65 -1.37 -2.50
CA LEU A 206 15.49 -0.47 -2.67
C LEU A 206 15.80 0.93 -2.12
N SER A 207 15.29 1.96 -2.80
CA SER A 207 15.38 3.34 -2.29
C SER A 207 14.41 3.57 -1.12
N GLU A 208 14.77 4.49 -0.22
CA GLU A 208 13.92 4.90 0.90
C GLU A 208 12.53 5.36 0.43
N GLU A 209 12.44 6.04 -0.71
CA GLU A 209 11.16 6.45 -1.31
C GLU A 209 10.24 5.25 -1.57
N ARG A 210 10.78 4.16 -2.12
CA ARG A 210 10.00 2.95 -2.43
C ARG A 210 9.59 2.21 -1.16
N ILE A 211 10.45 2.20 -0.14
CA ILE A 211 10.11 1.65 1.18
C ILE A 211 8.99 2.48 1.83
N ASN A 212 9.05 3.81 1.73
CA ASN A 212 8.00 4.69 2.25
C ASN A 212 6.65 4.45 1.54
N GLN A 213 6.69 4.16 0.23
CA GLN A 213 5.55 3.73 -0.59
C GLN A 213 5.16 2.25 -0.38
N LYS A 214 5.64 1.59 0.68
CA LYS A 214 5.33 0.20 1.03
C LYS A 214 5.60 -0.82 -0.09
N TYR A 215 6.57 -0.52 -0.97
CA TYR A 215 6.92 -1.42 -2.06
C TYR A 215 7.53 -2.73 -1.55
N ASP A 216 8.18 -2.71 -0.38
CA ASP A 216 8.61 -3.91 0.34
C ASP A 216 7.43 -4.83 0.67
N GLN A 217 6.27 -4.30 1.00
CA GLN A 217 5.06 -5.08 1.27
C GLN A 217 4.41 -5.55 -0.04
N GLU A 218 4.43 -4.72 -1.09
CA GLU A 218 3.94 -5.12 -2.42
C GLU A 218 4.73 -6.32 -2.95
N LEU A 219 6.05 -6.35 -2.77
CA LEU A 219 6.89 -7.47 -3.19
C LEU A 219 6.50 -8.78 -2.47
N VAL A 220 6.25 -8.74 -1.16
CA VAL A 220 5.74 -9.89 -0.40
C VAL A 220 4.38 -10.35 -0.95
N LEU A 221 3.46 -9.42 -1.18
CA LEU A 221 2.16 -9.72 -1.78
C LEU A 221 2.33 -10.34 -3.18
N ARG A 222 3.26 -9.81 -3.98
CA ARG A 222 3.60 -10.29 -5.31
C ARG A 222 4.13 -11.72 -5.30
N PHE A 223 4.99 -12.07 -4.35
CA PHE A 223 5.45 -13.45 -4.17
C PHE A 223 4.28 -14.40 -3.93
N PHE A 224 3.43 -14.12 -2.93
CA PHE A 224 2.32 -15.01 -2.60
C PHE A 224 1.25 -15.07 -3.69
N ALA A 225 0.93 -13.93 -4.32
CA ALA A 225 -0.06 -13.85 -5.39
C ALA A 225 0.37 -14.70 -6.59
N PHE A 226 1.59 -14.53 -7.08
CA PHE A 226 2.06 -15.34 -8.20
C PHE A 226 2.30 -16.80 -7.81
N LYS A 227 2.84 -17.10 -6.62
CA LYS A 227 3.02 -18.50 -6.20
C LYS A 227 1.69 -19.27 -6.15
N ASN A 228 0.63 -18.64 -5.66
CA ASN A 228 -0.65 -19.31 -5.39
C ASN A 228 -1.73 -19.07 -6.47
N SER A 229 -1.51 -18.13 -7.38
CA SER A 229 -2.54 -17.68 -8.35
C SER A 229 -1.98 -17.24 -9.70
N ARG A 230 -0.76 -17.66 -10.08
CA ARG A 230 -0.15 -17.24 -11.36
C ARG A 230 -1.02 -17.55 -12.58
N ASP A 231 -1.79 -18.63 -12.55
CA ASP A 231 -2.69 -19.01 -13.66
C ASP A 231 -3.86 -18.03 -13.84
N ASP A 232 -4.20 -17.27 -12.81
CA ASP A 232 -5.25 -16.25 -12.85
C ASP A 232 -4.73 -14.91 -13.44
N PHE A 233 -3.41 -14.71 -13.48
CA PHE A 233 -2.81 -13.47 -13.99
C PHE A 233 -3.08 -13.27 -15.48
N ARG A 234 -3.39 -12.04 -15.88
CA ARG A 234 -3.65 -11.67 -17.30
C ARG A 234 -2.68 -10.60 -17.79
N HIS A 235 -2.76 -9.39 -17.23
CA HIS A 235 -1.95 -8.27 -17.70
C HIS A 235 -1.61 -7.24 -16.61
N ASP A 236 -2.61 -6.75 -15.86
CA ASP A 236 -2.39 -5.72 -14.86
C ASP A 236 -1.95 -6.35 -13.53
N VAL A 237 -0.71 -6.06 -13.11
CA VAL A 237 -0.17 -6.57 -11.86
C VAL A 237 -0.87 -5.90 -10.67
N GLY A 238 -1.17 -4.61 -10.75
CA GLY A 238 -1.80 -3.89 -9.66
C GLY A 238 -3.20 -4.40 -9.34
N GLU A 239 -4.02 -4.64 -10.37
CA GLU A 239 -5.34 -5.26 -10.25
C GLU A 239 -5.23 -6.69 -9.72
N PHE A 240 -4.35 -7.52 -10.31
CA PHE A 240 -4.12 -8.89 -9.87
C PHE A 240 -3.73 -9.01 -8.39
N LEU A 241 -2.84 -8.15 -7.90
CA LEU A 241 -2.45 -8.14 -6.48
C LEU A 241 -3.62 -7.70 -5.59
N THR A 242 -4.43 -6.75 -6.04
CA THR A 242 -5.60 -6.28 -5.30
C THR A 242 -6.66 -7.36 -5.18
N ASP A 243 -6.96 -8.06 -6.29
CA ASP A 243 -7.90 -9.17 -6.33
C ASP A 243 -7.42 -10.33 -5.45
N PHE A 244 -6.16 -10.75 -5.59
CA PHE A 244 -5.62 -11.82 -4.74
C PHE A 244 -5.70 -11.47 -3.25
N MET A 245 -5.31 -10.24 -2.88
CA MET A 245 -5.36 -9.80 -1.48
C MET A 245 -6.80 -9.80 -0.96
N ARG A 246 -7.77 -9.34 -1.76
CA ARG A 246 -9.20 -9.36 -1.44
C ARG A 246 -9.71 -10.77 -1.25
N ASP A 247 -9.49 -11.64 -2.24
CA ASP A 247 -10.06 -12.99 -2.27
C ASP A 247 -9.56 -13.83 -1.10
N VAL A 248 -8.29 -13.66 -0.68
CA VAL A 248 -7.78 -14.28 0.56
C VAL A 248 -8.40 -13.65 1.81
N SER A 249 -8.53 -12.32 1.87
CA SER A 249 -9.07 -11.61 3.04
C SER A 249 -10.55 -11.93 3.28
N GLU A 250 -11.32 -12.16 2.23
CA GLU A 250 -12.72 -12.56 2.26
C GLU A 250 -12.94 -14.08 2.41
N GLY A 251 -11.86 -14.87 2.39
CA GLY A 251 -11.93 -16.33 2.45
C GLY A 251 -12.44 -17.01 1.18
N GLN A 252 -12.54 -16.28 0.07
CA GLN A 252 -12.84 -16.83 -1.25
C GLN A 252 -11.69 -17.69 -1.77
N LYS A 253 -10.46 -17.35 -1.40
CA LYS A 253 -9.25 -18.12 -1.69
C LYS A 253 -8.64 -18.67 -0.42
N GLN A 254 -8.51 -19.99 -0.34
CA GLN A 254 -7.86 -20.65 0.79
C GLN A 254 -6.36 -20.32 0.81
N PHE A 255 -5.85 -19.98 1.99
CA PHE A 255 -4.45 -19.60 2.18
C PHE A 255 -3.92 -20.22 3.49
N ASP A 256 -2.93 -21.11 3.39
CA ASP A 256 -2.30 -21.74 4.56
C ASP A 256 -1.18 -20.83 5.08
N TYR A 257 -1.51 -20.00 6.06
CA TYR A 257 -0.57 -19.04 6.65
C TYR A 257 0.72 -19.67 7.20
N ASN A 258 0.65 -20.88 7.76
CA ASN A 258 1.82 -21.52 8.36
C ASN A 258 2.73 -22.10 7.28
N HIS A 259 2.15 -22.82 6.33
CA HIS A 259 2.89 -23.36 5.20
C HIS A 259 3.54 -22.25 4.37
N GLU A 260 2.79 -21.21 4.01
CA GLU A 260 3.27 -20.11 3.19
C GLU A 260 4.35 -19.30 3.91
N ARG A 261 4.26 -19.15 5.24
CA ARG A 261 5.34 -18.54 6.04
C ARG A 261 6.64 -19.34 5.93
N ASN A 262 6.58 -20.66 6.17
CA ASN A 262 7.77 -21.51 6.10
C ASN A 262 8.41 -21.48 4.72
N VAL A 263 7.59 -21.52 3.65
CA VAL A 263 8.07 -21.42 2.27
C VAL A 263 8.74 -20.06 2.02
N PHE A 264 8.12 -18.95 2.45
CA PHE A 264 8.69 -17.61 2.30
C PHE A 264 10.02 -17.48 3.05
N GLU A 265 10.07 -17.89 4.30
CA GLU A 265 11.27 -17.79 5.14
C GLU A 265 12.42 -18.63 4.59
N LYS A 266 12.15 -19.87 4.16
CA LYS A 266 13.16 -20.74 3.52
C LYS A 266 13.64 -20.17 2.19
N THR A 267 12.73 -19.63 1.38
CA THR A 267 13.06 -18.99 0.09
C THR A 267 14.03 -17.84 0.30
N PHE A 268 13.70 -16.90 1.20
CA PHE A 268 14.54 -15.72 1.38
C PHE A 268 15.82 -16.01 2.16
N LEU A 269 15.84 -17.01 3.05
CA LEU A 269 17.09 -17.48 3.63
C LEU A 269 18.03 -18.04 2.56
N LEU A 270 17.53 -18.87 1.64
CA LEU A 270 18.35 -19.43 0.57
C LEU A 270 18.87 -18.34 -0.39
N LEU A 271 18.01 -17.42 -0.81
CA LEU A 271 18.39 -16.30 -1.67
C LEU A 271 19.42 -15.37 -0.99
N GLU A 272 19.28 -15.13 0.32
CA GLU A 272 20.24 -14.36 1.10
C GLU A 272 21.62 -15.05 1.15
N ARG A 273 21.66 -16.37 1.37
CA ARG A 273 22.91 -17.15 1.34
C ARG A 273 23.59 -17.16 -0.02
N ILE A 274 22.81 -17.14 -1.11
CA ILE A 274 23.34 -17.18 -2.47
C ILE A 274 23.97 -15.85 -2.88
N LEU A 275 23.25 -14.73 -2.75
CA LEU A 275 23.70 -13.43 -3.26
C LEU A 275 23.36 -12.23 -2.37
N GLY A 276 22.75 -12.43 -1.19
CA GLY A 276 22.44 -11.35 -0.26
C GLY A 276 21.69 -10.19 -0.92
N ASN A 277 22.17 -8.96 -0.72
CA ASN A 277 21.59 -7.74 -1.28
C ASN A 277 21.76 -7.60 -2.81
N GLU A 278 22.59 -8.42 -3.45
CA GLU A 278 22.82 -8.41 -4.89
C GLU A 278 21.84 -9.32 -5.66
N ILE A 279 21.03 -10.11 -4.95
CA ILE A 279 20.15 -11.12 -5.56
C ILE A 279 19.12 -10.54 -6.53
N PHE A 280 18.69 -9.29 -6.37
CA PHE A 280 17.75 -8.64 -7.30
C PHE A 280 18.37 -7.49 -8.09
N CYS A 281 19.70 -7.39 -8.06
CA CYS A 281 20.46 -6.38 -8.78
C CYS A 281 20.83 -6.83 -10.21
N SER A 282 21.06 -5.84 -11.07
CA SER A 282 21.57 -6.09 -12.43
C SER A 282 23.05 -6.44 -12.40
N TYR A 283 23.50 -7.25 -13.36
CA TYR A 283 24.91 -7.61 -13.51
C TYR A 283 25.43 -7.17 -14.86
N SER A 284 26.52 -6.40 -14.89
CA SER A 284 27.08 -5.85 -16.12
C SER A 284 28.58 -5.62 -15.96
N ARG A 285 29.35 -5.90 -17.02
CA ARG A 285 30.82 -5.71 -17.05
C ARG A 285 31.55 -6.36 -15.85
N GLY A 286 31.12 -7.55 -15.44
CA GLY A 286 31.74 -8.32 -14.36
C GLY A 286 31.41 -7.83 -12.94
N ARG A 287 30.44 -6.93 -12.77
CA ARG A 287 30.07 -6.38 -11.46
C ARG A 287 28.56 -6.18 -11.32
N PHE A 288 28.09 -6.18 -10.07
CA PHE A 288 26.72 -5.79 -9.76
C PHE A 288 26.52 -4.28 -9.86
N VAL A 289 25.35 -3.91 -10.37
CA VAL A 289 24.83 -2.55 -10.36
C VAL A 289 23.71 -2.54 -9.31
N GLN A 290 23.90 -1.75 -8.25
CA GLN A 290 22.99 -1.63 -7.10
C GLN A 290 21.68 -0.92 -7.47
N GLN A 291 20.92 -1.57 -8.35
CA GLN A 291 19.62 -1.16 -8.82
C GLN A 291 18.71 -2.38 -8.81
N PHE A 292 17.72 -2.37 -7.91
CA PHE A 292 16.70 -3.41 -7.81
C PHE A 292 15.91 -3.57 -9.12
N ARG A 293 15.73 -4.81 -9.57
CA ARG A 293 14.89 -5.16 -10.72
C ARG A 293 13.81 -6.16 -10.32
N VAL A 294 12.56 -5.74 -10.47
CA VAL A 294 11.40 -6.59 -10.15
C VAL A 294 11.33 -7.87 -11.00
N ASN A 295 11.81 -7.83 -12.24
CA ASN A 295 11.83 -9.02 -13.09
C ASN A 295 12.74 -10.13 -12.52
N PHE A 296 13.87 -9.77 -11.92
CA PHE A 296 14.74 -10.73 -11.22
C PHE A 296 14.10 -11.20 -9.92
N TYR A 297 13.41 -10.31 -9.19
CA TYR A 297 12.65 -10.69 -8.02
C TYR A 297 11.65 -11.80 -8.33
N GLU A 298 10.78 -11.60 -9.32
CA GLU A 298 9.77 -12.58 -9.70
C GLU A 298 10.41 -13.87 -10.22
N ALA A 299 11.38 -13.77 -11.12
CA ALA A 299 11.99 -14.93 -11.75
C ALA A 299 12.73 -15.81 -10.73
N PHE A 300 13.51 -15.22 -9.82
CA PHE A 300 14.31 -15.98 -8.86
C PHE A 300 13.48 -16.49 -7.69
N THR A 301 12.58 -15.66 -7.13
CA THR A 301 11.75 -16.10 -5.99
C THR A 301 10.75 -17.19 -6.38
N LEU A 302 10.20 -17.14 -7.60
CA LEU A 302 9.24 -18.15 -8.07
C LEU A 302 9.95 -19.33 -8.75
N GLY A 303 11.05 -19.10 -9.47
CA GLY A 303 11.81 -20.18 -10.11
C GLY A 303 12.41 -21.15 -9.10
N ILE A 304 12.91 -20.64 -7.97
CA ILE A 304 13.51 -21.46 -6.90
C ILE A 304 12.51 -22.38 -6.21
N GLN A 305 11.20 -22.12 -6.32
CA GLN A 305 10.16 -22.97 -5.73
C GLN A 305 10.21 -24.40 -6.27
N THR A 306 10.63 -24.58 -7.53
CA THR A 306 10.75 -25.91 -8.18
C THR A 306 11.81 -26.82 -7.58
N VAL A 307 12.73 -26.25 -6.79
CA VAL A 307 13.87 -26.93 -6.18
C VAL A 307 13.92 -26.72 -4.67
N LEU A 308 13.03 -25.92 -4.09
CA LEU A 308 13.06 -25.55 -2.67
C LEU A 308 12.91 -26.77 -1.74
N ASN A 309 12.15 -27.77 -2.16
CA ASN A 309 11.98 -29.03 -1.43
C ASN A 309 13.22 -29.95 -1.49
N LYS A 310 14.15 -29.71 -2.43
CA LYS A 310 15.42 -30.45 -2.50
C LYS A 310 16.44 -29.96 -1.48
N TRP A 311 16.28 -28.73 -0.97
CA TRP A 311 17.11 -28.20 0.11
C TRP A 311 16.61 -28.73 1.46
N SER A 312 17.55 -29.06 2.37
CA SER A 312 17.19 -29.43 3.75
C SER A 312 16.42 -28.29 4.43
N ASP A 313 15.52 -28.63 5.34
CA ASP A 313 14.87 -27.67 6.22
C ASP A 313 15.84 -27.12 7.29
N ASN A 314 16.96 -27.81 7.54
CA ASN A 314 18.04 -27.33 8.38
C ASN A 314 19.09 -26.58 7.53
N PRO A 315 19.24 -25.24 7.68
CA PRO A 315 20.18 -24.46 6.89
C PRO A 315 21.66 -24.81 7.13
N GLU A 316 21.99 -25.45 8.26
CA GLU A 316 23.36 -25.88 8.56
C GLU A 316 23.80 -27.07 7.70
N GLU A 317 22.85 -27.79 7.10
CA GLU A 317 23.12 -28.94 6.22
C GLU A 317 23.26 -28.53 4.75
N TRP A 318 23.15 -27.23 4.43
CA TRP A 318 23.25 -26.77 3.06
C TRP A 318 24.68 -26.85 2.54
N ASP A 319 24.85 -27.58 1.44
CA ASP A 319 26.14 -27.72 0.77
C ASP A 319 26.62 -26.38 0.19
N SER A 320 27.81 -25.95 0.64
CA SER A 320 28.44 -24.71 0.20
C SER A 320 28.83 -24.74 -1.29
N GLU A 321 29.20 -25.91 -1.83
CA GLU A 321 29.51 -26.06 -3.25
C GLU A 321 28.24 -25.88 -4.10
N LEU A 322 27.12 -26.46 -3.65
CA LEU A 322 25.82 -26.27 -4.27
C LEU A 322 25.37 -24.81 -4.24
N ILE A 323 25.58 -24.10 -3.12
CA ILE A 323 25.29 -22.65 -3.03
C ILE A 323 26.10 -21.86 -4.08
N GLU A 324 27.39 -22.16 -4.25
CA GLU A 324 28.22 -21.49 -5.26
C GLU A 324 27.83 -21.86 -6.71
N ARG A 325 27.38 -23.10 -6.97
CA ARG A 325 26.76 -23.49 -8.26
C ARG A 325 25.51 -22.64 -8.55
N TYR A 326 24.64 -22.49 -7.56
CA TYR A 326 23.43 -21.66 -7.67
C TYR A 326 23.78 -20.19 -7.93
N LYS A 327 24.73 -19.64 -7.18
CA LYS A 327 25.21 -18.27 -7.34
C LYS A 327 25.73 -18.02 -8.76
N THR A 328 26.58 -18.92 -9.26
CA THR A 328 27.13 -18.84 -10.63
C THR A 328 26.00 -18.88 -11.66
N CYS A 329 25.08 -19.85 -11.54
CA CYS A 329 23.94 -19.98 -12.44
C CYS A 329 23.07 -18.71 -12.46
N LEU A 330 22.73 -18.15 -11.29
CA LEU A 330 21.92 -16.94 -11.22
C LEU A 330 22.65 -15.72 -11.81
N ILE A 331 23.97 -15.61 -11.65
CA ILE A 331 24.77 -14.55 -12.28
C ILE A 331 24.74 -14.67 -13.81
N GLU A 332 24.90 -15.89 -14.33
CA GLU A 332 24.85 -16.16 -15.78
C GLU A 332 23.47 -15.85 -16.38
N ILE A 333 22.38 -16.21 -15.70
CA ILE A 333 21.01 -15.92 -16.16
C ILE A 333 20.79 -14.42 -16.39
N ARG A 334 21.41 -13.53 -15.58
CA ARG A 334 21.25 -12.08 -15.73
C ARG A 334 21.80 -11.52 -17.03
N VAL A 335 22.73 -12.23 -17.67
CA VAL A 335 23.37 -11.82 -18.93
C VAL A 335 23.00 -12.74 -20.10
N ASP A 336 22.17 -13.76 -19.86
CA ASP A 336 21.70 -14.70 -20.87
C ASP A 336 20.74 -14.00 -21.85
N SER A 337 21.03 -14.13 -23.15
CA SER A 337 20.28 -13.45 -24.21
C SER A 337 18.85 -13.97 -24.36
N GLU A 338 18.57 -15.23 -24.05
CA GLU A 338 17.22 -15.79 -24.05
C GLU A 338 16.43 -15.32 -22.84
N PHE A 339 17.06 -15.28 -21.65
CA PHE A 339 16.40 -14.74 -20.45
C PHE A 339 16.04 -13.27 -20.63
N LEU A 340 16.95 -12.46 -21.17
CA LEU A 340 16.75 -11.02 -21.33
C LEU A 340 15.55 -10.69 -22.23
N LYS A 341 15.17 -11.57 -23.18
CA LYS A 341 13.95 -11.41 -23.98
C LYS A 341 12.69 -11.32 -23.13
N PHE A 342 12.64 -11.95 -21.96
CA PHE A 342 11.48 -11.92 -21.06
C PHE A 342 11.47 -10.73 -20.09
N THR A 343 12.51 -9.89 -20.11
CA THR A 343 12.67 -8.74 -19.19
C THR A 343 12.57 -7.38 -19.87
N GLY A 344 12.39 -7.36 -21.20
CA GLY A 344 12.26 -6.16 -22.03
C GLY A 344 10.87 -5.52 -22.04
N ALA A 345 10.53 -4.82 -23.12
CA ALA A 345 9.23 -4.17 -23.28
C ALA A 345 8.07 -5.17 -23.15
N GLY A 346 7.02 -4.81 -22.41
CA GLY A 346 5.89 -5.70 -22.15
C GLY A 346 6.17 -6.82 -21.14
N SER A 347 7.19 -6.67 -20.29
CA SER A 347 7.57 -7.65 -19.24
C SER A 347 6.42 -8.05 -18.31
N ASN A 348 5.39 -7.22 -18.17
CA ASN A 348 4.24 -7.48 -17.33
C ASN A 348 3.14 -8.30 -18.03
N THR A 349 3.31 -8.72 -19.28
CA THR A 349 2.37 -9.68 -19.89
C THR A 349 2.52 -11.06 -19.25
N ASN A 350 1.43 -11.83 -19.16
CA ASN A 350 1.48 -13.21 -18.63
C ASN A 350 2.57 -14.04 -19.33
N ARG A 351 2.66 -13.99 -20.68
CA ARG A 351 3.68 -14.71 -21.44
C ARG A 351 5.10 -14.40 -20.96
N MET A 352 5.40 -13.15 -20.70
CA MET A 352 6.74 -12.71 -20.32
C MET A 352 7.05 -13.06 -18.85
N LEU A 353 6.06 -12.92 -17.96
CA LEU A 353 6.14 -13.38 -16.57
C LEU A 353 6.38 -14.87 -16.51
N SER A 354 5.57 -15.63 -17.22
CA SER A 354 5.68 -17.06 -17.24
C SER A 354 7.02 -17.52 -17.82
N GLY A 355 7.41 -16.95 -18.96
CA GLY A 355 8.67 -17.27 -19.61
C GLY A 355 9.91 -17.03 -18.73
N ARG A 356 9.99 -15.90 -18.00
CA ARG A 356 11.14 -15.65 -17.11
C ARG A 356 11.22 -16.61 -15.94
N ILE A 357 10.08 -16.98 -15.35
CA ILE A 357 10.03 -17.90 -14.20
C ILE A 357 10.40 -19.30 -14.67
N ASP A 358 9.82 -19.77 -15.77
CA ASP A 358 10.02 -21.12 -16.28
C ASP A 358 11.45 -21.31 -16.80
N PHE A 359 12.06 -20.27 -17.37
CA PHE A 359 13.48 -20.26 -17.75
C PHE A 359 14.39 -20.49 -16.54
N VAL A 360 14.16 -19.76 -15.45
CA VAL A 360 14.95 -19.93 -14.21
C VAL A 360 14.72 -21.32 -13.62
N ALA A 361 13.46 -21.75 -13.50
CA ALA A 361 13.12 -23.08 -13.00
C ALA A 361 13.86 -24.20 -13.77
N GLY A 362 13.84 -24.14 -15.11
CA GLY A 362 14.52 -25.12 -15.96
C GLY A 362 16.04 -25.14 -15.76
N LYS A 363 16.67 -24.00 -15.50
CA LYS A 363 18.11 -23.93 -15.19
C LYS A 363 18.43 -24.50 -13.82
N LEU A 364 17.59 -24.23 -12.81
CA LEU A 364 17.84 -24.64 -11.43
C LEU A 364 17.60 -26.14 -11.19
N VAL A 365 16.65 -26.76 -11.88
CA VAL A 365 16.35 -28.21 -11.70
C VAL A 365 17.58 -29.08 -11.98
N ASN A 366 18.38 -28.71 -12.98
CA ASN A 366 19.59 -29.42 -13.40
C ASN A 366 20.79 -29.23 -12.45
N LEU A 367 20.68 -28.38 -11.42
CA LEU A 367 21.78 -28.14 -10.48
C LEU A 367 21.81 -29.14 -9.32
N HIS A 368 20.72 -29.87 -9.09
CA HIS A 368 20.63 -30.94 -8.09
C HIS A 368 20.90 -32.33 -8.66
N GLU A 369 21.13 -32.39 -9.97
CA GLU A 369 21.74 -33.52 -10.66
C GLU A 369 23.26 -33.36 -10.60
#